data_AF-A0A091N4P7-F1
#
_entry.id   AF-A0A091N4P7-F1
#
_cell.length_a   1.000
_cell.length_b   1.000
_cell.length_c   1.000
_cell.angle_alpha   90.00
_cell.angle_beta   90.00
_cell.angle_gamma   90.00
#
_symmetry.space_group_name_H-M   'P 1'
#
loop_
_entity.id
_entity.type
_entity.pdbx_description
1 polymer ?
#
loop_
_entity_poly.entity_id
_entity_poly.type
_entity_poly.pdbx_seq_one_letter_code
_entity_poly.pdbx_strand_id
1 'polypeptide(L)'
;KQKYRHVDNIMFENHTIADRFLDFWRKTGNQHLGYLYGRYTEHKDIPLGIRAEVAAIYEPPQIGTQNSLEILEDPKAEVVDEIAAKLGLRKVGWIFTDLVSEDTRKGTVRYSRNKDTYYLSAEECITAGNFQNQQPNICRLSPDGHFGSKFVTVVATGGPDNQVHFEGYQVSNQCMALVRDECLLPCRDAPELGYAKESSSEQYVPDVFYNDIDKFGNEITQLARPLPVEYLIIDVSIRCARLLSAGGAGTGPSFFPRLRLSLIRAALGLVLGRATHTEKRAGNVFKNITESEIPVVTILRLEPPKSCISLLLEAVRTKNEELAQTWKKSEQWATIEQL
;
A
#
# COMPACT_ATOMS: atom_id res chain seq x y z
N LYS A 1 12.05 8.94 -20.94
CA LYS A 1 11.20 7.91 -20.27
C LYS A 1 12.06 6.68 -19.95
N GLN A 2 11.97 6.16 -18.74
CA GLN A 2 12.74 4.98 -18.31
C GLN A 2 12.24 3.72 -19.02
N LYS A 3 13.15 2.87 -19.52
CA LYS A 3 12.82 1.67 -20.33
C LYS A 3 12.58 0.39 -19.52
N TYR A 4 12.83 0.44 -18.21
CA TYR A 4 12.70 -0.70 -17.30
C TYR A 4 11.97 -0.28 -16.02
N ARG A 5 11.47 -1.27 -15.28
CA ARG A 5 10.87 -1.11 -13.95
C ARG A 5 11.56 -2.02 -12.94
N HIS A 6 11.49 -1.66 -11.66
CA HIS A 6 12.08 -2.48 -10.59
C HIS A 6 11.12 -3.57 -10.10
N VAL A 7 9.82 -3.35 -10.30
CA VAL A 7 8.73 -4.29 -10.01
C VAL A 7 7.79 -4.32 -11.20
N ASP A 8 7.42 -5.51 -11.66
CA ASP A 8 6.57 -5.70 -12.84
C ASP A 8 5.09 -5.87 -12.50
N ASN A 9 4.82 -6.39 -11.30
CA ASN A 9 3.47 -6.70 -10.88
C ASN A 9 3.25 -6.48 -9.38
N ILE A 10 2.07 -5.97 -9.03
CA ILE A 10 1.58 -5.88 -7.65
C ILE A 10 0.41 -6.85 -7.52
N MET A 11 0.45 -7.72 -6.50
CA MET A 11 -0.58 -8.71 -6.26
C MET A 11 -1.02 -8.66 -4.80
N PHE A 12 -2.31 -8.46 -4.56
CA PHE A 12 -2.88 -8.62 -3.23
C PHE A 12 -3.11 -10.11 -2.96
N GLU A 13 -2.62 -10.62 -1.83
CA GLU A 13 -2.80 -12.03 -1.45
C GLU A 13 -4.28 -12.40 -1.30
N ASN A 14 -5.09 -11.47 -0.82
CA ASN A 14 -6.53 -11.64 -0.63
C ASN A 14 -7.28 -10.35 -1.01
N HIS A 15 -8.42 -10.49 -1.69
CA HIS A 15 -9.32 -9.38 -2.01
C HIS A 15 -9.82 -8.67 -0.75
N THR A 16 -9.95 -9.39 0.37
CA THR A 16 -10.42 -8.83 1.64
C THR A 16 -9.51 -7.73 2.19
N ILE A 17 -8.22 -7.74 1.83
CA ILE A 17 -7.25 -6.73 2.27
C ILE A 17 -7.62 -5.38 1.67
N ALA A 18 -7.84 -5.35 0.35
CA ALA A 18 -8.23 -4.15 -0.38
C ALA A 18 -9.62 -3.68 0.05
N ASP A 19 -10.57 -4.59 0.23
CA ASP A 19 -11.93 -4.25 0.69
C ASP A 19 -11.95 -3.61 2.07
N ARG A 20 -11.15 -4.12 3.03
CA ARG A 20 -11.06 -3.56 4.38
C ARG A 20 -10.48 -2.15 4.38
N PHE A 21 -9.49 -1.90 3.55
CA PHE A 21 -8.92 -0.57 3.39
C PHE A 21 -9.96 0.42 2.83
N LEU A 22 -10.75 -0.01 1.84
CA LEU A 22 -11.82 0.80 1.26
C LEU A 22 -13.01 1.04 2.21
N ASP A 23 -13.20 0.20 3.23
CA ASP A 23 -14.30 0.37 4.20
C ASP A 23 -14.18 1.68 5.00
N PHE A 24 -12.99 2.24 5.16
CA PHE A 24 -12.81 3.55 5.77
C PHE A 24 -13.51 4.61 4.92
N TRP A 25 -13.15 4.71 3.64
CA TRP A 25 -13.75 5.65 2.70
C TRP A 25 -15.26 5.42 2.56
N ARG A 26 -15.73 4.17 2.48
CA ARG A 26 -17.16 3.85 2.40
C ARG A 26 -17.97 4.36 3.61
N LYS A 27 -17.34 4.49 4.79
CA LYS A 27 -17.99 4.96 6.03
C LYS A 27 -17.88 6.47 6.22
N THR A 28 -16.74 7.06 5.86
CA THR A 28 -16.44 8.47 6.17
C THR A 28 -16.62 9.39 4.97
N GLY A 29 -16.46 8.88 3.76
CA GLY A 29 -16.34 9.68 2.53
C GLY A 29 -15.02 10.44 2.41
N ASN A 30 -14.08 10.25 3.34
CA ASN A 30 -12.78 10.90 3.32
C ASN A 30 -11.71 10.00 2.71
N GLN A 31 -10.70 10.60 2.09
CA GLN A 31 -9.57 9.86 1.53
C GLN A 31 -8.73 9.23 2.64
N HIS A 32 -8.02 8.16 2.28
CA HIS A 32 -7.24 7.34 3.20
C HIS A 32 -5.96 6.84 2.56
N LEU A 33 -4.96 6.53 3.39
CA LEU A 33 -3.66 6.01 3.00
C LEU A 33 -3.22 4.85 3.89
N GLY A 34 -2.46 3.94 3.30
CA GLY A 34 -1.82 2.85 4.01
C GLY A 34 -0.47 2.49 3.42
N TYR A 35 0.41 1.97 4.26
CA TYR A 35 1.64 1.30 3.85
C TYR A 35 1.36 -0.17 3.56
N LEU A 36 1.86 -0.64 2.43
CA LEU A 36 1.74 -2.02 1.97
C LEU A 36 2.87 -2.85 2.58
N TYR A 37 2.51 -3.89 3.33
CA TYR A 37 3.46 -4.87 3.86
C TYR A 37 3.31 -6.20 3.13
N GLY A 38 4.45 -6.76 2.74
CA GLY A 38 4.47 -7.86 1.81
C GLY A 38 5.86 -8.45 1.59
N ARG A 39 5.99 -9.19 0.49
CA ARG A 39 7.25 -9.79 0.04
C ARG A 39 7.41 -9.62 -1.47
N TYR A 40 8.64 -9.76 -1.94
CA TYR A 40 8.90 -9.79 -3.37
C TYR A 40 9.15 -11.23 -3.80
N THR A 41 8.44 -11.67 -4.83
CA THR A 41 8.51 -13.00 -5.39
C THR A 41 8.81 -12.94 -6.88
N GLU A 42 9.24 -14.05 -7.45
CA GLU A 42 9.49 -14.14 -8.88
C GLU A 42 8.17 -14.19 -9.66
N HIS A 43 8.05 -13.35 -10.68
CA HIS A 43 6.92 -13.40 -11.59
C HIS A 43 7.21 -14.35 -12.76
N LYS A 44 6.58 -15.52 -12.76
CA LYS A 44 6.83 -16.56 -13.78
C LYS A 44 6.43 -16.18 -15.21
N ASP A 45 5.36 -15.38 -15.38
CA ASP A 45 4.89 -14.97 -16.71
C ASP A 45 5.77 -13.91 -17.41
N ILE A 46 6.70 -13.26 -16.70
CA ILE A 46 7.56 -12.19 -17.24
C ILE A 46 9.02 -12.62 -17.06
N PRO A 47 9.86 -12.63 -18.12
CA PRO A 47 11.25 -13.01 -18.00
C PRO A 47 11.99 -12.15 -16.95
N LEU A 48 12.54 -12.80 -15.92
CA LEU A 48 13.21 -12.14 -14.78
C LEU A 48 12.31 -11.15 -14.03
N GLY A 49 11.00 -11.32 -14.13
CA GLY A 49 10.04 -10.38 -13.55
C GLY A 49 9.96 -10.48 -12.04
N ILE A 50 9.70 -9.34 -11.39
CA ILE A 50 9.54 -9.26 -9.93
C ILE A 50 8.09 -8.88 -9.61
N ARG A 51 7.49 -9.62 -8.69
CA ARG A 51 6.15 -9.35 -8.15
C ARG A 51 6.26 -8.86 -6.70
N ALA A 52 5.53 -7.81 -6.35
CA ALA A 52 5.26 -7.42 -4.97
C ALA A 52 3.95 -8.09 -4.50
N GLU A 53 4.04 -9.05 -3.59
CA GLU A 53 2.88 -9.69 -2.95
C GLU A 53 2.53 -8.96 -1.66
N VAL A 54 1.35 -8.36 -1.63
CA VAL A 54 0.85 -7.58 -0.50
C VAL A 54 0.04 -8.50 0.41
N ALA A 55 0.52 -8.67 1.63
CA ALA A 55 -0.11 -9.50 2.66
C ALA A 55 -0.96 -8.67 3.65
N ALA A 56 -0.61 -7.41 3.86
CA ALA A 56 -1.32 -6.52 4.77
C ALA A 56 -1.18 -5.05 4.36
N ILE A 57 -2.14 -4.24 4.81
CA ILE A 57 -2.10 -2.77 4.74
C ILE A 57 -2.06 -2.26 6.18
N TYR A 58 -1.09 -1.41 6.48
CA TYR A 58 -0.98 -0.71 7.74
C TYR A 58 -1.35 0.76 7.53
N GLU A 59 -2.28 1.27 8.32
CA GLU A 59 -2.81 2.62 8.18
C GLU A 59 -2.13 3.53 9.22
N PRO A 60 -1.16 4.38 8.84
CA PRO A 60 -0.49 5.26 9.77
C PRO A 60 -1.43 6.37 10.27
N PRO A 61 -1.09 7.05 11.38
CA PRO A 61 -1.75 8.28 11.79
C PRO A 61 -1.78 9.31 10.65
N GLN A 62 -2.98 9.79 10.31
CA GLN A 62 -3.20 10.65 9.14
C GLN A 62 -4.45 11.50 9.31
N ILE A 63 -4.50 12.62 8.61
CA ILE A 63 -5.68 13.50 8.50
C ILE A 63 -6.16 13.45 7.05
N GLY A 64 -7.20 12.66 6.81
CA GLY A 64 -7.87 12.57 5.52
C GLY A 64 -9.11 13.45 5.46
N THR A 65 -9.17 14.33 4.46
CA THR A 65 -10.39 15.05 4.06
C THR A 65 -10.93 14.46 2.75
N GLN A 66 -11.96 15.06 2.15
CA GLN A 66 -12.46 14.62 0.85
C GLN A 66 -11.45 14.88 -0.28
N ASN A 67 -10.59 15.91 -0.14
CA ASN A 67 -9.73 16.41 -1.21
C ASN A 67 -8.24 16.52 -0.81
N SER A 68 -7.90 16.19 0.44
CA SER A 68 -6.54 16.30 0.94
C SER A 68 -6.21 15.16 1.88
N LEU A 69 -4.93 14.86 1.98
CA LEU A 69 -4.41 13.82 2.84
C LEU A 69 -3.10 14.31 3.44
N GLU A 70 -3.03 14.32 4.77
CA GLU A 70 -1.83 14.68 5.51
C GLU A 70 -1.35 13.48 6.34
N ILE A 71 -0.08 13.11 6.17
CA ILE A 71 0.54 12.01 6.92
C ILE A 71 1.15 12.61 8.20
N LEU A 72 0.78 12.07 9.35
CA LEU A 72 1.32 12.49 10.63
C LEU A 72 2.51 11.60 11.04
N GLU A 73 3.30 12.07 11.99
CA GLU A 73 4.37 11.29 12.58
C GLU A 73 3.80 10.04 13.28
N ASP A 74 4.38 8.88 12.95
CA ASP A 74 3.95 7.61 13.51
C ASP A 74 4.95 7.10 14.56
N PRO A 75 4.67 7.25 15.86
CA PRO A 75 5.55 6.75 16.91
C PRO A 75 5.64 5.21 16.94
N LYS A 76 4.75 4.50 16.25
CA LYS A 76 4.72 3.03 16.21
C LYS A 76 5.35 2.44 14.94
N ALA A 77 5.81 3.27 14.01
CA ALA A 77 6.34 2.82 12.72
C ALA A 77 7.46 1.77 12.89
N GLU A 78 8.44 2.04 13.76
CA GLU A 78 9.55 1.12 14.02
C GLU A 78 9.08 -0.23 14.57
N VAL A 79 8.11 -0.22 15.49
CA VAL A 79 7.56 -1.44 16.08
C VAL A 79 6.82 -2.27 15.03
N VAL A 80 6.08 -1.61 14.15
CA VAL A 80 5.37 -2.28 13.04
C VAL A 80 6.37 -2.89 12.06
N ASP A 81 7.42 -2.16 11.70
CA ASP A 81 8.50 -2.63 10.83
C ASP A 81 9.25 -3.83 11.47
N GLU A 82 9.52 -3.80 12.78
CA GLU A 82 10.11 -4.93 13.54
C GLU A 82 9.21 -6.19 13.50
N ILE A 83 7.90 -6.01 13.72
CA ILE A 83 6.93 -7.12 13.72
C ILE A 83 6.81 -7.70 12.31
N ALA A 84 6.71 -6.84 11.29
CA ALA A 84 6.66 -7.24 9.90
C ALA A 84 7.91 -8.06 9.53
N ALA A 85 9.11 -7.57 9.90
CA ALA A 85 10.35 -8.27 9.64
C ALA A 85 10.39 -9.67 10.29
N LYS A 86 9.90 -9.81 11.53
CA LYS A 86 9.78 -11.11 12.21
C LYS A 86 8.82 -12.07 11.51
N LEU A 87 7.78 -11.54 10.86
CA LEU A 87 6.85 -12.31 10.02
C LEU A 87 7.41 -12.60 8.61
N GLY A 88 8.60 -12.11 8.28
CA GLY A 88 9.18 -12.22 6.94
C GLY A 88 8.53 -11.28 5.92
N LEU A 89 7.82 -10.25 6.40
CA LEU A 89 7.24 -9.19 5.60
C LEU A 89 8.13 -7.96 5.65
N ARG A 90 8.04 -7.13 4.63
CA ARG A 90 8.68 -5.81 4.57
C ARG A 90 7.74 -4.80 3.95
N LYS A 91 8.01 -3.52 4.16
CA LYS A 91 7.31 -2.43 3.49
C LYS A 91 7.61 -2.50 1.99
N VAL A 92 6.60 -2.82 1.17
CA VAL A 92 6.75 -3.00 -0.28
C VAL A 92 6.22 -1.82 -1.08
N GLY A 93 5.39 -0.97 -0.47
CA GLY A 93 4.79 0.17 -1.14
C GLY A 93 3.85 0.95 -0.24
N TRP A 94 3.06 1.81 -0.86
CA TRP A 94 1.98 2.56 -0.23
C TRP A 94 0.76 2.58 -1.15
N ILE A 95 -0.40 2.79 -0.55
CA ILE A 95 -1.69 2.91 -1.23
C ILE A 95 -2.41 4.15 -0.70
N PHE A 96 -3.07 4.88 -1.58
CA PHE A 96 -3.98 5.95 -1.19
C PHE A 96 -5.25 5.94 -2.06
N THR A 97 -6.31 6.55 -1.56
CA THR A 97 -7.58 6.67 -2.27
C THR A 97 -7.73 8.03 -2.93
N ASP A 98 -8.27 8.03 -4.13
CA ASP A 98 -8.83 9.20 -4.82
C ASP A 98 -10.20 8.81 -5.35
N LEU A 99 -11.15 8.68 -4.41
CA LEU A 99 -12.49 8.21 -4.68
C LEU A 99 -13.50 9.32 -4.42
N VAL A 100 -14.28 9.62 -5.45
CA VAL A 100 -15.39 10.58 -5.39
C VAL A 100 -16.66 9.86 -5.80
N SER A 101 -17.65 9.80 -4.90
CA SER A 101 -18.95 9.17 -5.19
C SER A 101 -19.68 9.94 -6.29
N GLU A 102 -20.07 9.25 -7.36
CA GLU A 102 -20.88 9.83 -8.44
C GLU A 102 -22.38 9.60 -8.17
N ASP A 103 -22.78 8.34 -7.92
CA ASP A 103 -24.14 7.97 -7.53
C ASP A 103 -24.10 7.04 -6.33
N THR A 104 -24.46 7.57 -5.16
CA THR A 104 -24.46 6.83 -3.89
C THR A 104 -25.45 5.66 -3.90
N ARG A 105 -26.48 5.67 -4.75
CA ARG A 105 -27.45 4.57 -4.83
C ARG A 105 -26.92 3.37 -5.59
N LYS A 106 -26.08 3.62 -6.60
CA LYS A 106 -25.44 2.59 -7.43
C LYS A 106 -24.07 2.18 -6.90
N GLY A 107 -23.49 2.98 -6.00
CA GLY A 107 -22.14 2.78 -5.50
C GLY A 107 -21.08 3.08 -6.56
N THR A 108 -21.37 3.96 -7.52
CA THR A 108 -20.43 4.31 -8.59
C THR A 108 -19.50 5.43 -8.15
N VAL A 109 -18.28 5.39 -8.68
CA VAL A 109 -17.21 6.36 -8.42
C VAL A 109 -16.83 7.06 -9.70
N ARG A 110 -16.45 8.33 -9.60
CA ARG A 110 -16.07 9.16 -10.74
C ARG A 110 -14.77 8.66 -11.35
N TYR A 111 -14.73 8.56 -12.68
CA TYR A 111 -13.50 8.31 -13.43
C TYR A 111 -12.68 9.61 -13.60
N SER A 112 -11.92 10.00 -12.58
CA SER A 112 -11.14 11.25 -12.56
C SER A 112 -9.78 11.15 -13.27
N ARG A 113 -9.11 9.99 -13.18
CA ARG A 113 -7.75 9.76 -13.68
C ARG A 113 -7.79 9.03 -15.01
N ASN A 114 -7.52 9.73 -16.10
CA ASN A 114 -7.56 9.17 -17.44
C ASN A 114 -6.55 9.88 -18.36
N LYS A 115 -6.52 9.46 -19.62
CA LYS A 115 -5.60 9.99 -20.64
C LYS A 115 -5.78 11.50 -20.87
N ASP A 116 -6.97 12.03 -20.67
CA ASP A 116 -7.29 13.44 -20.91
C ASP A 116 -7.03 14.33 -19.67
N THR A 117 -6.73 13.72 -18.51
CA THR A 117 -6.43 14.41 -17.25
C THR A 117 -5.00 14.13 -16.81
N TYR A 118 -4.82 13.23 -15.85
CA TYR A 118 -3.54 12.79 -15.32
C TYR A 118 -3.68 11.43 -14.62
N TYR A 119 -2.56 10.73 -14.48
CA TYR A 119 -2.48 9.45 -13.77
C TYR A 119 -2.02 9.63 -12.32
N LEU A 120 -0.94 10.38 -12.11
CA LEU A 120 -0.48 10.87 -10.80
C LEU A 120 -0.28 12.37 -10.87
N SER A 121 -0.62 13.06 -9.79
CA SER A 121 -0.27 14.47 -9.65
C SER A 121 1.23 14.64 -9.41
N ALA A 122 1.75 15.85 -9.63
CA ALA A 122 3.13 16.19 -9.36
C ALA A 122 3.49 16.03 -7.88
N GLU A 123 2.56 16.37 -6.98
CA GLU A 123 2.73 16.18 -5.53
C GLU A 123 2.80 14.69 -5.16
N GLU A 124 1.92 13.85 -5.73
CA GLU A 124 1.95 12.40 -5.54
C GLU A 124 3.22 11.78 -6.12
N CYS A 125 3.67 12.26 -7.28
CA CYS A 125 4.90 11.81 -7.93
C CYS A 125 6.14 12.16 -7.09
N ILE A 126 6.21 13.39 -6.55
CA ILE A 126 7.27 13.82 -5.64
C ILE A 126 7.25 12.98 -4.35
N THR A 127 6.06 12.75 -3.79
CA THR A 127 5.88 11.92 -2.58
C THR A 127 6.31 10.48 -2.82
N ALA A 128 5.94 9.88 -3.96
CA ALA A 128 6.40 8.56 -4.36
C ALA A 128 7.93 8.50 -4.53
N GLY A 129 8.53 9.54 -5.12
CA GLY A 129 9.99 9.68 -5.22
C GLY A 129 10.69 9.73 -3.86
N ASN A 130 10.11 10.46 -2.89
CA ASN A 130 10.61 10.52 -1.53
C ASN A 130 10.55 9.13 -0.86
N PHE A 131 9.42 8.42 -0.94
CA PHE A 131 9.31 7.07 -0.38
C PHE A 131 10.24 6.06 -1.05
N GLN A 132 10.44 6.14 -2.37
CA GLN A 132 11.41 5.30 -3.07
C GLN A 132 12.85 5.59 -2.62
N ASN A 133 13.21 6.85 -2.36
CA ASN A 133 14.52 7.22 -1.84
C ASN A 133 14.76 6.71 -0.41
N GLN A 134 13.72 6.69 0.44
CA GLN A 134 13.78 6.13 1.78
C GLN A 134 13.92 4.59 1.79
N GLN A 135 13.58 3.92 0.68
CA GLN A 135 13.59 2.46 0.55
C GLN A 135 14.50 2.02 -0.62
N PRO A 136 15.82 2.26 -0.55
CA PRO A 136 16.74 1.94 -1.64
C PRO A 136 16.86 0.41 -1.83
N ASN A 137 16.94 -0.02 -3.09
CA ASN A 137 17.14 -1.43 -3.41
C ASN A 137 18.64 -1.77 -3.42
N ILE A 138 19.06 -2.64 -2.49
CA ILE A 138 20.45 -3.11 -2.39
C ILE A 138 20.83 -3.86 -3.68
N CYS A 139 21.93 -3.45 -4.30
CA CYS A 139 22.40 -3.99 -5.56
C CYS A 139 23.92 -4.10 -5.55
N ARG A 140 24.44 -5.34 -5.52
CA ARG A 140 25.90 -5.62 -5.52
C ARG A 140 26.61 -5.18 -6.80
N LEU A 141 25.88 -5.02 -7.89
CA LEU A 141 26.41 -4.57 -9.19
C LEU A 141 26.46 -3.06 -9.32
N SER A 142 25.85 -2.33 -8.38
CA SER A 142 25.92 -0.87 -8.35
C SER A 142 27.18 -0.42 -7.61
N PRO A 143 27.93 0.57 -8.14
CA PRO A 143 29.07 1.17 -7.43
C PRO A 143 28.70 1.70 -6.03
N ASP A 144 27.50 2.25 -5.90
CA ASP A 144 26.99 2.84 -4.65
C ASP A 144 26.40 1.77 -3.69
N GLY A 145 26.40 0.50 -4.08
CA GLY A 145 25.82 -0.61 -3.30
C GLY A 145 24.28 -0.67 -3.33
N HIS A 146 23.61 0.32 -3.93
CA HIS A 146 22.17 0.33 -4.16
C HIS A 146 21.84 0.85 -5.57
N PHE A 147 20.67 0.45 -6.10
CA PHE A 147 20.19 0.91 -7.41
C PHE A 147 18.66 1.02 -7.42
N GLY A 148 18.17 2.26 -7.55
CA GLY A 148 16.74 2.58 -7.54
C GLY A 148 16.00 2.03 -6.33
N SER A 149 14.72 1.74 -6.50
CA SER A 149 13.86 1.21 -5.44
C SER A 149 12.80 0.27 -5.99
N LYS A 150 12.47 -0.77 -5.20
CA LYS A 150 11.36 -1.69 -5.47
C LYS A 150 10.05 -1.21 -4.82
N PHE A 151 10.05 -0.06 -4.17
CA PHE A 151 8.87 0.48 -3.53
C PHE A 151 7.82 0.86 -4.59
N VAL A 152 6.58 0.43 -4.39
CA VAL A 152 5.47 0.65 -5.33
C VAL A 152 4.45 1.65 -4.78
N THR A 153 3.79 2.35 -5.67
CA THR A 153 2.67 3.26 -5.39
C THR A 153 1.40 2.64 -5.94
N VAL A 154 0.34 2.57 -5.13
CA VAL A 154 -0.98 2.10 -5.57
C VAL A 154 -2.00 3.20 -5.38
N VAL A 155 -2.81 3.46 -6.39
CA VAL A 155 -3.91 4.43 -6.33
C VAL A 155 -5.21 3.67 -6.42
N ALA A 156 -6.10 3.85 -5.44
CA ALA A 156 -7.47 3.38 -5.50
C ALA A 156 -8.35 4.51 -6.05
N THR A 157 -8.79 4.40 -7.30
CA THR A 157 -9.56 5.44 -8.00
C THR A 157 -10.74 4.83 -8.77
N GLY A 158 -11.53 5.65 -9.46
CA GLY A 158 -12.56 5.14 -10.36
C GLY A 158 -11.94 4.59 -11.64
N GLY A 159 -12.43 3.46 -12.14
CA GLY A 159 -12.08 2.91 -13.44
C GLY A 159 -12.98 3.43 -14.56
N PRO A 160 -12.72 3.02 -15.82
CA PRO A 160 -13.55 3.39 -16.98
C PRO A 160 -14.99 2.85 -16.93
N ASP A 161 -15.27 1.90 -16.04
CA ASP A 161 -16.59 1.34 -15.75
C ASP A 161 -17.29 2.01 -14.55
N ASN A 162 -16.73 3.13 -14.04
CA ASN A 162 -17.16 3.83 -12.83
C ASN A 162 -17.23 2.93 -11.58
N GLN A 163 -16.45 1.85 -11.57
CA GLN A 163 -16.22 1.00 -10.40
C GLN A 163 -14.87 1.35 -9.76
N VAL A 164 -14.69 0.93 -8.52
CA VAL A 164 -13.39 1.10 -7.85
C VAL A 164 -12.34 0.24 -8.55
N HIS A 165 -11.26 0.88 -8.98
CA HIS A 165 -10.13 0.30 -9.68
C HIS A 165 -8.83 0.62 -8.94
N PHE A 166 -7.81 -0.22 -9.12
CA PHE A 166 -6.49 -0.03 -8.54
C PHE A 166 -5.46 0.12 -9.64
N GLU A 167 -4.74 1.22 -9.62
CA GLU A 167 -3.65 1.51 -10.55
C GLU A 167 -2.32 1.48 -9.82
N GLY A 168 -1.28 0.96 -10.49
CA GLY A 168 0.03 0.71 -9.88
C GLY A 168 1.12 1.48 -10.59
N TYR A 169 1.97 2.13 -9.83
CA TYR A 169 3.01 3.00 -10.35
C TYR A 169 4.32 2.85 -9.61
N GLN A 170 5.40 3.15 -10.32
CA GLN A 170 6.69 3.52 -9.75
C GLN A 170 7.14 4.82 -10.40
N VAL A 171 7.94 5.62 -9.69
CA VAL A 171 8.66 6.72 -10.32
C VAL A 171 10.04 6.24 -10.80
N SER A 172 10.49 6.87 -11.87
CA SER A 172 11.81 6.64 -12.47
C SER A 172 12.94 7.00 -11.52
N ASN A 173 14.12 6.41 -11.74
CA ASN A 173 15.34 6.78 -11.03
C ASN A 173 15.71 8.25 -11.25
N GLN A 174 15.32 8.83 -12.40
CA GLN A 174 15.49 10.26 -12.69
C GLN A 174 14.62 11.11 -11.76
N CYS A 175 13.36 10.74 -11.57
CA CYS A 175 12.48 11.39 -10.60
C CYS A 175 13.03 11.26 -9.17
N MET A 176 13.48 10.08 -8.78
CA MET A 176 14.12 9.86 -7.48
C MET A 176 15.30 10.83 -7.25
N ALA A 177 16.16 11.03 -8.26
CA ALA A 177 17.27 11.98 -8.17
C ALA A 177 16.78 13.44 -8.07
N LEU A 178 15.82 13.84 -8.91
CA LEU A 178 15.25 15.19 -8.87
C LEU A 178 14.59 15.51 -7.52
N VAL A 179 13.92 14.54 -6.91
CA VAL A 179 13.28 14.71 -5.59
C VAL A 179 14.31 14.72 -4.48
N ARG A 180 15.31 13.81 -4.51
CA ARG A 180 16.39 13.76 -3.52
C ARG A 180 17.14 15.08 -3.43
N ASP A 181 17.42 15.67 -4.60
CA ASP A 181 18.14 16.91 -4.71
C ASP A 181 17.19 18.13 -4.67
N GLU A 182 15.92 17.96 -4.29
CA GLU A 182 14.91 19.03 -4.19
C GLU A 182 14.78 19.92 -5.45
N CYS A 183 15.03 19.38 -6.63
CA CYS A 183 15.03 20.11 -7.91
C CYS A 183 13.65 20.20 -8.56
N LEU A 184 12.65 19.46 -8.08
CA LEU A 184 11.31 19.38 -8.67
C LEU A 184 10.25 19.93 -7.71
N LEU A 185 9.42 20.86 -8.18
CA LEU A 185 8.29 21.42 -7.45
C LEU A 185 6.96 21.08 -8.15
N PRO A 186 5.86 20.91 -7.41
CA PRO A 186 4.54 20.75 -8.02
C PRO A 186 4.00 22.10 -8.53
N CYS A 187 3.28 22.11 -9.65
CA CYS A 187 2.56 23.28 -10.12
C CYS A 187 1.21 23.43 -9.40
N ARG A 188 0.81 24.68 -9.08
CA ARG A 188 -0.42 24.97 -8.31
C ARG A 188 -1.71 24.68 -9.09
N ASP A 189 -1.75 25.09 -10.36
CA ASP A 189 -2.99 25.07 -11.16
C ASP A 189 -3.01 23.95 -12.21
N ALA A 190 -1.94 23.13 -12.28
CA ALA A 190 -1.77 22.05 -13.24
C ALA A 190 -1.16 20.83 -12.53
N PRO A 191 -1.98 19.93 -11.94
CA PRO A 191 -1.49 18.77 -11.20
C PRO A 191 -0.64 17.82 -12.04
N GLU A 192 -0.80 17.80 -13.35
CA GLU A 192 -0.04 16.98 -14.30
C GLU A 192 1.37 17.52 -14.60
N LEU A 193 1.67 18.74 -14.15
CA LEU A 193 2.94 19.42 -14.42
C LEU A 193 3.76 19.59 -13.14
N GLY A 194 5.03 19.24 -13.23
CA GLY A 194 6.07 19.66 -12.31
C GLY A 194 6.86 20.84 -12.86
N TYR A 195 7.63 21.50 -12.00
CA TYR A 195 8.50 22.62 -12.37
C TYR A 195 9.92 22.31 -11.90
N ALA A 196 10.87 22.20 -12.83
CA ALA A 196 12.28 22.11 -12.47
C ALA A 196 12.77 23.47 -11.98
N LYS A 197 13.28 23.52 -10.74
CA LYS A 197 13.79 24.77 -10.13
C LYS A 197 14.86 25.42 -11.02
N GLU A 198 14.96 26.74 -10.90
CA GLU A 198 16.08 27.50 -11.47
C GLU A 198 17.27 27.44 -10.51
N SER A 199 18.48 27.54 -11.06
CA SER A 199 19.68 27.64 -10.25
C SER A 199 19.64 28.92 -9.41
N SER A 200 19.86 28.79 -8.10
CA SER A 200 20.03 29.91 -7.19
C SER A 200 21.47 29.99 -6.68
N SER A 201 21.80 31.02 -5.90
CA SER A 201 23.09 31.11 -5.21
C SER A 201 23.27 30.03 -4.14
N GLU A 202 22.18 29.49 -3.60
CA GLU A 202 22.19 28.48 -2.54
C GLU A 202 22.24 27.05 -3.12
N GLN A 203 21.65 26.85 -4.29
CA GLN A 203 21.51 25.55 -4.90
C GLN A 203 21.72 25.60 -6.42
N TYR A 204 22.70 24.84 -6.90
CA TYR A 204 22.88 24.63 -8.33
C TYR A 204 21.87 23.60 -8.85
N VAL A 205 21.00 24.03 -9.75
CA VAL A 205 20.07 23.15 -10.47
C VAL A 205 20.42 23.21 -11.95
N PRO A 206 20.86 22.10 -12.57
CA PRO A 206 21.17 22.09 -14.00
C PRO A 206 19.90 22.27 -14.83
N ASP A 207 20.06 22.71 -16.08
CA ASP A 207 18.93 22.73 -17.01
C ASP A 207 18.49 21.30 -17.33
N VAL A 208 17.22 21.03 -17.04
CA VAL A 208 16.59 19.73 -17.28
C VAL A 208 15.80 19.84 -18.58
N PHE A 209 16.04 18.88 -19.47
CA PHE A 209 15.33 18.79 -20.75
C PHE A 209 14.59 17.47 -20.85
N TYR A 210 13.49 17.46 -21.59
CA TYR A 210 12.77 16.25 -21.97
C TYR A 210 12.54 16.21 -23.49
N ASN A 211 12.47 15.00 -24.04
CA ASN A 211 12.16 14.79 -25.44
C ASN A 211 10.67 14.50 -25.60
N ASP A 212 10.06 15.19 -26.55
CA ASP A 212 8.66 15.07 -26.93
C ASP A 212 8.56 14.87 -28.46
N ILE A 213 7.40 14.42 -28.94
CA ILE A 213 7.16 14.21 -30.37
C ILE A 213 6.19 15.30 -30.85
N ASP A 214 6.61 16.06 -31.86
CA ASP A 214 5.77 17.11 -32.44
C ASP A 214 4.59 16.53 -33.24
N LYS A 215 3.71 17.41 -33.73
CA LYS A 215 2.55 17.04 -34.57
C LYS A 215 2.93 16.38 -35.90
N PHE A 216 4.20 16.48 -36.30
CA PHE A 216 4.75 15.97 -37.55
C PHE A 216 5.58 14.69 -37.35
N GLY A 217 5.68 14.19 -36.11
CA GLY A 217 6.44 12.98 -35.77
C GLY A 217 7.94 13.19 -35.53
N ASN A 218 8.41 14.44 -35.43
CA ASN A 218 9.81 14.74 -35.13
C ASN A 218 10.06 14.80 -33.63
N GLU A 219 11.22 14.30 -33.18
CA GLU A 219 11.66 14.45 -31.79
C GLU A 219 12.12 15.89 -31.54
N ILE A 220 11.48 16.56 -30.57
CA ILE A 220 11.83 17.90 -30.09
C ILE A 220 12.31 17.82 -28.65
N THR A 221 13.33 18.60 -28.32
CA THR A 221 13.82 18.73 -26.94
C THR A 221 13.27 20.02 -26.34
N GLN A 222 12.56 19.91 -25.23
CA GLN A 222 11.94 21.02 -24.52
C GLN A 222 12.54 21.19 -23.12
N LEU A 223 12.55 22.42 -22.63
CA LEU A 223 12.96 22.73 -21.26
C LEU A 223 11.88 22.25 -20.27
N ALA A 224 12.29 21.60 -19.19
CA ALA A 224 11.42 21.03 -18.15
C ALA A 224 10.83 22.08 -17.19
N ARG A 225 10.40 23.22 -17.72
CA ARG A 225 9.81 24.37 -17.02
C ARG A 225 8.61 24.89 -17.84
N PRO A 226 7.46 24.17 -17.88
CA PRO A 226 7.07 23.04 -17.03
C PRO A 226 7.46 21.65 -17.57
N LEU A 227 7.44 20.64 -16.69
CA LEU A 227 7.74 19.23 -16.96
C LEU A 227 6.48 18.37 -16.78
N PRO A 228 5.98 17.70 -17.83
CA PRO A 228 4.90 16.73 -17.66
C PRO A 228 5.37 15.54 -16.82
N VAL A 229 4.66 15.23 -15.72
CA VAL A 229 5.10 14.20 -14.78
C VAL A 229 4.94 12.79 -15.34
N GLU A 230 4.18 12.60 -16.42
CA GLU A 230 4.04 11.33 -17.13
C GLU A 230 5.40 10.76 -17.61
N TYR A 231 6.37 11.64 -17.94
CA TYR A 231 7.72 11.20 -18.33
C TYR A 231 8.50 10.56 -17.19
N LEU A 232 8.11 10.86 -15.95
CA LEU A 232 8.75 10.40 -14.71
C LEU A 232 8.10 9.14 -14.15
N ILE A 233 6.87 8.82 -14.57
CA ILE A 233 6.06 7.72 -14.04
C ILE A 233 6.24 6.46 -14.90
N ILE A 234 6.20 5.32 -14.24
CA ILE A 234 6.28 3.99 -14.83
C ILE A 234 5.09 3.18 -14.34
N ASP A 235 4.31 2.67 -15.28
CA ASP A 235 3.15 1.84 -14.99
C ASP A 235 3.56 0.42 -14.55
N VAL A 236 2.89 -0.05 -13.51
CA VAL A 236 3.07 -1.38 -12.91
C VAL A 236 1.72 -2.10 -12.84
N SER A 237 1.67 -3.25 -13.49
CA SER A 237 0.43 -4.04 -13.55
C SER A 237 -0.04 -4.45 -12.15
N ILE A 238 -1.32 -4.23 -11.83
CA ILE A 238 -1.93 -4.72 -10.61
C ILE A 238 -2.82 -5.92 -10.93
N ARG A 239 -2.68 -6.99 -10.13
CA ARG A 239 -3.66 -8.08 -10.08
C ARG A 239 -4.26 -8.13 -8.68
N CYS A 240 -5.49 -7.63 -8.57
CA CYS A 240 -6.34 -7.97 -7.44
C CYS A 240 -7.19 -9.18 -7.85
N ALA A 241 -7.18 -10.26 -7.06
CA ALA A 241 -8.08 -11.38 -7.31
C ALA A 241 -9.53 -10.83 -7.30
N ARG A 242 -10.17 -10.88 -8.47
CA ARG A 242 -11.42 -10.20 -8.84
C ARG A 242 -12.34 -9.89 -7.64
N LEU A 243 -12.49 -8.60 -7.35
CA LEU A 243 -13.50 -8.06 -6.45
C LEU A 243 -14.86 -8.28 -7.14
N LEU A 244 -15.51 -9.41 -6.89
CA LEU A 244 -16.81 -9.70 -7.49
C LEU A 244 -17.83 -8.72 -6.95
N SER A 245 -18.22 -7.77 -7.81
CA SER A 245 -19.38 -6.91 -7.66
C SER A 245 -20.59 -7.76 -7.27
N ALA A 246 -21.33 -7.31 -6.27
CA ALA A 246 -22.54 -7.96 -5.79
C ALA A 246 -23.54 -8.22 -6.94
N GLY A 247 -23.89 -9.49 -7.16
CA GLY A 247 -24.97 -9.87 -8.07
C GLY A 247 -24.69 -11.15 -8.85
N GLY A 248 -24.97 -12.31 -8.26
CA GLY A 248 -24.93 -13.58 -8.98
C GLY A 248 -24.90 -14.79 -8.06
N ALA A 249 -26.08 -15.28 -7.68
CA ALA A 249 -26.23 -16.61 -7.10
C ALA A 249 -25.88 -17.66 -8.17
N GLY A 250 -24.68 -18.21 -8.11
CA GLY A 250 -24.22 -19.32 -8.93
C GLY A 250 -23.73 -20.44 -8.03
N THR A 251 -24.51 -21.51 -7.95
CA THR A 251 -24.20 -22.76 -7.25
C THR A 251 -23.09 -23.51 -7.99
N GLY A 252 -21.85 -23.34 -7.53
CA GLY A 252 -20.72 -24.25 -7.73
C GLY A 252 -20.03 -24.44 -6.38
N PRO A 253 -19.27 -25.52 -6.14
CA PRO A 253 -18.78 -25.85 -4.81
C PRO A 253 -17.76 -24.80 -4.36
N SER A 254 -18.24 -23.78 -3.65
CA SER A 254 -17.43 -22.75 -3.03
C SER A 254 -16.74 -23.36 -1.81
N PHE A 255 -15.58 -23.97 -2.03
CA PHE A 255 -14.58 -24.17 -0.99
C PHE A 255 -14.11 -22.78 -0.54
N PHE A 256 -14.69 -22.22 0.52
CA PHE A 256 -14.07 -21.33 1.52
C PHE A 256 -15.17 -20.87 2.50
N PRO A 257 -15.15 -21.32 3.78
CA PRO A 257 -16.30 -21.19 4.67
C PRO A 257 -16.46 -19.80 5.31
N ARG A 258 -17.69 -19.31 5.26
CA ARG A 258 -18.25 -18.04 5.77
C ARG A 258 -18.24 -17.85 7.31
N LEU A 259 -17.25 -18.36 8.05
CA LEU A 259 -17.25 -18.34 9.52
C LEU A 259 -16.19 -17.44 10.21
N ARG A 260 -15.41 -16.65 9.48
CA ARG A 260 -14.23 -15.95 10.04
C ARG A 260 -14.46 -14.62 10.78
N LEU A 261 -15.68 -14.07 10.84
CA LEU A 261 -15.87 -12.69 11.32
C LEU A 261 -16.22 -12.53 12.82
N SER A 262 -16.65 -13.60 13.50
CA SER A 262 -17.11 -13.50 14.90
C SER A 262 -15.97 -13.36 15.92
N LEU A 263 -14.82 -13.98 15.63
CA LEU A 263 -13.64 -14.00 16.49
C LEU A 263 -12.87 -12.67 16.47
N ILE A 264 -12.80 -12.06 15.29
CA ILE A 264 -12.21 -10.74 15.05
C ILE A 264 -12.98 -9.65 15.81
N ARG A 265 -14.32 -9.79 15.90
CA ARG A 265 -15.19 -8.84 16.60
C ARG A 265 -15.04 -8.89 18.13
N ALA A 266 -14.71 -10.07 18.69
CA ALA A 266 -14.45 -10.23 20.12
C ALA A 266 -13.11 -9.58 20.52
N ALA A 267 -12.06 -9.79 19.73
CA ALA A 267 -10.73 -9.21 19.98
C ALA A 267 -10.68 -7.69 19.74
N LEU A 268 -11.37 -7.16 18.73
CA LEU A 268 -11.47 -5.71 18.48
C LEU A 268 -12.45 -5.00 19.43
N GLY A 269 -13.49 -5.69 19.90
CA GLY A 269 -14.50 -5.13 20.81
C GLY A 269 -13.98 -4.92 22.23
N LEU A 270 -13.13 -5.82 22.73
CA LEU A 270 -12.51 -5.69 24.06
C LEU A 270 -11.60 -4.46 24.14
N VAL A 271 -10.87 -4.21 23.06
CA VAL A 271 -9.80 -3.21 23.05
C VAL A 271 -10.34 -1.79 22.90
N LEU A 272 -11.50 -1.56 22.25
CA LEU A 272 -12.05 -0.22 21.97
C LEU A 272 -13.07 0.30 23.01
N GLY A 273 -13.27 -0.34 24.16
CA GLY A 273 -14.12 0.21 25.23
C GLY A 273 -15.61 0.34 24.86
N ARG A 274 -16.13 -0.53 23.99
CA ARG A 274 -17.57 -0.70 23.80
C ARG A 274 -17.97 -2.13 24.17
N ALA A 275 -18.21 -2.33 25.46
CA ALA A 275 -18.83 -3.54 25.98
C ALA A 275 -20.23 -3.71 25.36
N THR A 276 -20.39 -4.67 24.46
CA THR A 276 -21.71 -5.23 24.16
C THR A 276 -21.62 -6.77 24.04
N HIS A 277 -22.03 -7.41 25.14
CA HIS A 277 -22.82 -8.64 25.16
C HIS A 277 -22.27 -9.91 24.48
N THR A 278 -21.01 -10.33 24.69
CA THR A 278 -20.58 -11.69 24.24
C THR A 278 -19.53 -12.38 25.14
N GLU A 279 -19.70 -12.33 26.47
CA GLU A 279 -18.78 -12.98 27.43
C GLU A 279 -18.88 -14.52 27.50
N LYS A 280 -19.86 -15.17 26.85
CA LYS A 280 -20.14 -16.61 27.06
C LYS A 280 -19.55 -17.60 26.04
N ARG A 281 -18.63 -17.20 25.15
CA ARG A 281 -18.15 -18.10 24.06
C ARG A 281 -16.63 -18.28 23.95
N ALA A 282 -15.83 -17.76 24.88
CA ALA A 282 -14.35 -17.83 24.83
C ALA A 282 -13.79 -19.27 24.85
N GLY A 283 -14.45 -20.22 25.53
CA GLY A 283 -13.91 -21.58 25.74
C GLY A 283 -13.76 -22.47 24.49
N ASN A 284 -14.43 -22.17 23.37
CA ASN A 284 -14.46 -23.06 22.18
C ASN A 284 -13.67 -22.53 20.97
N VAL A 285 -12.94 -21.44 21.12
CA VAL A 285 -12.31 -20.68 20.02
C VAL A 285 -11.07 -21.37 19.42
N PHE A 286 -10.34 -22.17 20.19
CA PHE A 286 -8.99 -22.63 19.82
C PHE A 286 -8.92 -23.99 19.11
N LYS A 287 -10.06 -24.66 18.83
CA LYS A 287 -10.05 -25.90 18.04
C LYS A 287 -9.87 -25.67 16.52
N ASN A 288 -9.97 -24.44 16.04
CA ASN A 288 -9.96 -24.09 14.61
C ASN A 288 -8.95 -22.98 14.26
N ILE A 289 -7.69 -23.07 14.72
CA ILE A 289 -6.62 -22.14 14.27
C ILE A 289 -6.03 -22.58 12.92
N THR A 290 -6.65 -23.54 12.25
CA THR A 290 -6.36 -23.82 10.85
C THR A 290 -7.03 -22.76 9.98
N GLU A 291 -6.18 -22.00 9.30
CA GLU A 291 -6.46 -21.06 8.21
C GLU A 291 -6.73 -19.59 8.59
N SER A 292 -5.67 -18.79 8.36
CA SER A 292 -5.67 -17.42 7.82
C SER A 292 -6.64 -16.40 8.41
N GLU A 293 -6.10 -15.57 9.30
CA GLU A 293 -6.18 -14.09 9.32
C GLU A 293 -5.88 -13.64 10.76
N ILE A 294 -4.65 -13.19 11.02
CA ILE A 294 -4.34 -12.42 12.23
C ILE A 294 -4.05 -11.00 11.77
N PRO A 295 -4.86 -9.99 12.14
CA PRO A 295 -4.53 -8.63 11.84
C PRO A 295 -3.37 -8.19 12.74
N VAL A 296 -2.32 -7.66 12.12
CA VAL A 296 -1.21 -6.89 12.71
C VAL A 296 -1.72 -5.83 13.73
N VAL A 297 -2.99 -5.44 13.65
CA VAL A 297 -3.70 -4.53 14.55
C VAL A 297 -3.74 -4.99 16.01
N THR A 298 -3.81 -6.30 16.31
CA THR A 298 -3.96 -6.78 17.70
C THR A 298 -2.70 -6.58 18.55
N ILE A 299 -1.52 -6.42 17.93
CA ILE A 299 -0.25 -6.26 18.65
C ILE A 299 -0.02 -4.79 19.08
N LEU A 300 -0.82 -3.84 18.56
CA LEU A 300 -0.52 -2.40 18.70
C LEU A 300 -1.12 -1.72 19.94
N ARG A 301 -1.75 -2.46 20.87
CA ARG A 301 -2.38 -1.85 22.07
C ARG A 301 -2.03 -2.47 23.41
N LEU A 302 -1.37 -3.60 23.42
CA LEU A 302 -0.68 -4.10 24.60
C LEU A 302 0.79 -3.99 24.27
N GLU A 303 1.62 -3.61 25.24
CA GLU A 303 3.06 -3.82 25.16
C GLU A 303 3.36 -5.20 25.78
N PRO A 304 3.15 -6.36 25.12
CA PRO A 304 3.77 -7.57 25.63
C PRO A 304 5.29 -7.40 25.55
N PRO A 305 6.04 -7.96 26.51
CA PRO A 305 7.50 -7.93 26.44
C PRO A 305 7.99 -8.47 25.10
N LYS A 306 8.86 -7.70 24.41
CA LYS A 306 9.35 -7.96 23.04
C LYS A 306 9.87 -9.38 22.82
N SER A 307 10.34 -10.04 23.89
CA SER A 307 10.82 -11.42 23.90
C SER A 307 9.73 -12.46 23.65
N CYS A 308 8.49 -12.20 24.05
CA CYS A 308 7.44 -13.23 24.11
C CYS A 308 6.49 -13.24 22.91
N ILE A 309 6.36 -12.11 22.22
CA ILE A 309 5.67 -12.01 20.93
C ILE A 309 6.42 -12.81 19.85
N SER A 310 7.74 -12.98 20.01
CA SER A 310 8.59 -13.67 19.04
C SER A 310 8.11 -15.10 18.72
N LEU A 311 7.71 -15.87 19.75
CA LEU A 311 7.20 -17.23 19.62
C LEU A 311 5.88 -17.29 18.84
N LEU A 312 4.97 -16.33 19.10
CA LEU A 312 3.71 -16.25 18.37
C LEU A 312 3.96 -15.87 16.91
N LEU A 313 4.80 -14.86 16.64
CA LEU A 313 5.12 -14.45 15.27
C LEU A 313 5.83 -15.58 14.50
N GLU A 314 6.68 -16.35 15.16
CA GLU A 314 7.33 -17.51 14.56
C GLU A 314 6.32 -18.64 14.27
N ALA A 315 5.39 -18.92 15.18
CA ALA A 315 4.31 -19.87 14.95
C ALA A 315 3.45 -19.47 13.74
N VAL A 316 3.12 -18.18 13.62
CA VAL A 316 2.35 -17.63 12.50
C VAL A 316 3.13 -17.71 11.19
N ARG A 317 4.41 -17.34 11.20
CA ARG A 317 5.28 -17.39 10.02
C ARG A 317 5.46 -18.82 9.50
N THR A 318 5.72 -19.77 10.40
CA THR A 318 6.00 -21.17 10.05
C THR A 318 4.73 -22.02 9.91
N LYS A 319 3.56 -21.46 10.25
CA LYS A 319 2.28 -22.18 10.35
C LYS A 319 2.38 -23.41 11.27
N ASN A 320 3.20 -23.32 12.32
CA ASN A 320 3.45 -24.41 13.24
C ASN A 320 2.47 -24.38 14.42
N GLU A 321 1.56 -25.35 14.47
CA GLU A 321 0.51 -25.46 15.48
C GLU A 321 1.05 -25.75 16.88
N GLU A 322 2.17 -26.47 16.99
CA GLU A 322 2.76 -26.84 18.29
C GLU A 322 3.31 -25.61 19.02
N LEU A 323 3.94 -24.70 18.28
CA LEU A 323 4.43 -23.43 18.81
C LEU A 323 3.27 -22.53 19.25
N ALA A 324 2.17 -22.50 18.50
CA ALA A 324 0.97 -21.76 18.87
C ALA A 324 0.33 -22.31 20.16
N GLN A 325 0.27 -23.64 20.31
CA GLN A 325 -0.21 -24.27 21.55
C GLN A 325 0.72 -24.03 22.74
N THR A 326 2.03 -23.96 22.50
CA THR A 326 3.02 -23.66 23.54
C THR A 326 2.85 -22.22 24.05
N TRP A 327 2.62 -21.28 23.14
CA TRP A 327 2.29 -19.90 23.50
C TRP A 327 0.99 -19.79 24.30
N LYS A 328 -0.05 -20.56 23.94
CA LYS A 328 -1.31 -20.58 24.69
C LYS A 328 -1.15 -20.99 26.16
N LYS A 329 -0.16 -21.83 26.47
CA LYS A 329 0.14 -22.28 27.83
C LYS A 329 1.00 -21.28 28.62
N SER A 330 1.41 -20.17 28.01
CA SER A 330 2.20 -19.14 28.69
C SER A 330 1.36 -18.30 29.65
N GLU A 331 1.95 -17.89 30.78
CA GLU A 331 1.31 -17.03 31.78
C GLU A 331 0.82 -15.69 31.20
N GLN A 332 1.48 -15.23 30.13
CA GLN A 332 1.18 -13.97 29.46
C GLN A 332 -0.10 -14.05 28.64
N TRP A 333 -0.36 -15.19 27.97
CA TRP A 333 -1.66 -15.40 27.33
C TRP A 333 -2.78 -15.46 28.37
N ALA A 334 -2.53 -16.10 29.52
CA ALA A 334 -3.49 -16.10 30.62
C ALA A 334 -3.78 -14.69 31.17
N THR A 335 -2.79 -13.79 31.17
CA THR A 335 -2.98 -12.37 31.54
C THR A 335 -3.81 -11.63 30.49
N ILE A 336 -3.56 -11.86 29.20
CA ILE A 336 -4.35 -11.29 28.09
C ILE A 336 -5.80 -11.79 28.13
N GLU A 337 -6.02 -13.06 28.50
CA GLU A 337 -7.36 -13.64 28.60
C GLU A 337 -8.15 -13.15 29.83
N GLN A 338 -7.45 -12.64 30.86
CA GLN A 338 -8.06 -12.06 32.07
C GLN A 338 -8.38 -10.56 31.96
N LEU A 339 -7.74 -9.84 31.02
CA LEU A 339 -7.98 -8.43 30.73
C LEU A 339 -9.19 -8.24 29.82
#